data_AF-A0A7S3YHU0-F1
#
_entry.id   AF-A0A7S3YHU0-F1
#
_cell.length_a   1.000
_cell.length_b   1.000
_cell.length_c   1.000
_cell.angle_alpha   90.00
_cell.angle_beta   90.00
_cell.angle_gamma   90.00
#
_symmetry.space_group_name_H-M   'P 1'
#
loop_
_entity.id
_entity.type
_entity.pdbx_description
1 polymer ?
#
loop_
_entity_poly.entity_id
_entity_poly.type
_entity_poly.pdbx_seq_one_letter_code
_entity_poly.pdbx_strand_id
1 'polypeptide(L)'
;SVVESLLIQANRTIENLPNQRLQLVILGSGMDSRALRYLQDPRKYQLAVFEVDLEHNIHEKIACLRKSQIAKEAFPEWELPAGNPPMQYQPSDKAHVVAQVGRHSLLAADLRAPPAELLGALARAGLDPGQPTVVLAECVLTYMPPS
;
A
#
# COMPACT_ATOMS: atom_id res chain seq x y z
N SER A 1 -6.04 -23.13 -1.92
CA SER A 1 -5.57 -23.13 -0.51
C SER A 1 -6.41 -22.13 0.31
N VAL A 2 -6.34 -22.13 1.65
CA VAL A 2 -7.03 -21.13 2.50
C VAL A 2 -6.63 -19.70 2.11
N VAL A 3 -5.36 -19.50 1.75
CA VAL A 3 -4.82 -18.22 1.28
C VAL A 3 -5.54 -17.75 0.01
N GLU A 4 -5.70 -18.61 -1.00
CA GLU A 4 -6.45 -18.28 -2.21
C GLU A 4 -7.91 -17.91 -1.91
N SER A 5 -8.57 -18.61 -0.98
CA SER A 5 -9.96 -18.29 -0.60
C SER A 5 -10.09 -16.91 0.05
N LEU A 6 -9.12 -16.53 0.90
CA LEU A 6 -9.08 -15.21 1.53
C LEU A 6 -8.78 -14.10 0.52
N LEU A 7 -7.87 -14.33 -0.42
CA LEU A 7 -7.59 -13.41 -1.52
C LEU A 7 -8.81 -13.22 -2.42
N ILE A 8 -9.52 -14.30 -2.73
CA ILE A 8 -10.78 -14.26 -3.49
C ILE A 8 -11.85 -13.46 -2.71
N GLN A 9 -11.90 -13.56 -1.38
CA GLN A 9 -12.82 -12.76 -0.55
C GLN A 9 -12.44 -11.27 -0.50
N ALA A 10 -11.15 -10.95 -0.41
CA ALA A 10 -10.67 -9.56 -0.47
C ALA A 10 -11.02 -8.92 -1.83
N ASN A 11 -10.74 -9.63 -2.93
CA ASN A 11 -11.11 -9.19 -4.27
C ASN A 11 -12.62 -9.01 -4.41
N ARG A 12 -13.42 -9.99 -3.95
CA ARG A 12 -14.88 -9.88 -3.95
C ARG A 12 -15.38 -8.70 -3.12
N THR A 13 -14.74 -8.39 -1.99
CA THR A 13 -15.14 -7.24 -1.15
C THR A 13 -14.88 -5.93 -1.89
N ILE A 14 -13.74 -5.80 -2.55
CA ILE A 14 -13.40 -4.63 -3.37
C ILE A 14 -14.33 -4.52 -4.59
N GLU A 15 -14.68 -5.64 -5.22
CA GLU A 15 -15.52 -5.68 -6.42
C GLU A 15 -17.03 -5.52 -6.12
N ASN A 16 -17.51 -5.96 -4.96
CA ASN A 16 -18.93 -5.94 -4.56
C ASN A 16 -19.37 -4.66 -3.84
N LEU A 17 -18.47 -3.70 -3.64
CA LEU A 17 -18.81 -2.36 -3.13
C LEU A 17 -18.59 -1.28 -4.22
N PRO A 18 -19.16 -1.44 -5.43
CA PRO A 18 -19.01 -0.45 -6.47
C PRO A 18 -19.64 0.86 -5.99
N ASN A 19 -18.90 1.96 -6.14
CA ASN A 19 -19.23 3.34 -5.74
C ASN A 19 -18.95 3.75 -4.29
N GLN A 20 -18.47 2.86 -3.43
CA GLN A 20 -17.99 3.26 -2.10
C GLN A 20 -16.49 3.61 -2.16
N ARG A 21 -16.07 4.67 -1.47
CA ARG A 21 -14.64 4.92 -1.25
C ARG A 21 -14.11 3.87 -0.30
N LEU A 22 -13.09 3.15 -0.75
CA LEU A 22 -12.45 2.07 0.02
C LEU A 22 -10.97 2.36 0.19
N GLN A 23 -10.40 1.72 1.20
CA GLN A 23 -8.97 1.70 1.45
C GLN A 23 -8.46 0.26 1.44
N LEU A 24 -7.31 0.03 0.83
CA LEU A 24 -6.63 -1.25 0.83
C LEU A 24 -5.25 -1.07 1.45
N VAL A 25 -4.99 -1.77 2.55
CA VAL A 25 -3.69 -1.85 3.19
C VAL A 25 -3.09 -3.23 2.88
N ILE A 26 -1.94 -3.26 2.22
CA ILE A 26 -1.21 -4.49 1.89
C ILE A 26 0.02 -4.57 2.78
N LEU A 27 -0.01 -5.47 3.78
CA LEU A 27 1.08 -5.73 4.71
C LEU A 27 2.04 -6.78 4.15
N GLY A 28 3.34 -6.47 4.10
CA GLY A 28 4.32 -7.34 3.45
C GLY A 28 4.09 -7.39 1.94
N SER A 29 3.90 -6.22 1.33
CA SER A 29 3.45 -6.11 -0.06
C SER A 29 4.41 -6.71 -1.09
N GLY A 30 5.70 -6.85 -0.76
CA GLY A 30 6.75 -7.28 -1.67
C GLY A 30 6.61 -6.65 -3.05
N MET A 31 6.61 -7.49 -4.08
CA MET A 31 6.41 -7.10 -5.48
C MET A 31 4.96 -7.28 -5.97
N ASP A 32 3.97 -7.27 -5.07
CA ASP A 32 2.56 -7.32 -5.45
C ASP A 32 2.23 -6.20 -6.45
N SER A 33 1.51 -6.57 -7.52
CA SER A 33 1.11 -5.71 -8.62
C SER A 33 -0.39 -5.36 -8.59
N ARG A 34 -1.13 -5.79 -7.57
CA ARG A 34 -2.58 -5.52 -7.43
C ARG A 34 -2.91 -4.04 -7.45
N ALA A 35 -2.07 -3.20 -6.86
CA ALA A 35 -2.23 -1.74 -6.90
C ALA A 35 -2.33 -1.21 -8.35
N LEU A 36 -1.50 -1.73 -9.27
CA LEU A 36 -1.54 -1.36 -10.69
C LEU A 36 -2.91 -1.69 -11.30
N ARG A 37 -3.43 -2.88 -11.03
CA ARG A 37 -4.72 -3.33 -11.57
C ARG A 37 -5.88 -2.47 -11.09
N TYR A 38 -5.95 -2.16 -9.79
CA TYR A 38 -7.09 -1.41 -9.24
C TYR A 38 -7.04 0.06 -9.61
N LEU A 39 -5.84 0.64 -9.70
CA LEU A 39 -5.71 2.08 -9.90
C LEU A 39 -5.73 2.50 -11.37
N GLN A 40 -5.48 1.56 -12.31
CA GLN A 40 -5.66 1.77 -13.75
C GLN A 40 -7.11 2.05 -14.17
N ASP A 41 -8.10 1.54 -13.43
CA ASP A 41 -9.52 1.80 -13.71
C ASP A 41 -10.18 2.56 -12.54
N PRO A 42 -9.92 3.88 -12.42
CA PRO A 42 -10.48 4.70 -11.35
C PRO A 42 -12.00 4.80 -11.40
N ARG A 43 -12.62 4.54 -12.56
CA ARG A 43 -14.09 4.56 -12.72
C ARG A 43 -14.71 3.32 -12.11
N LYS A 44 -14.02 2.19 -12.17
CA LYS A 44 -14.44 0.93 -11.55
C LYS A 44 -14.12 0.89 -10.06
N TYR A 45 -12.97 1.40 -9.64
CA TYR A 45 -12.52 1.32 -8.25
C TYR A 45 -12.19 2.70 -7.64
N GLN A 46 -13.02 3.13 -6.69
CA GLN A 46 -12.73 4.29 -5.82
C GLN A 46 -11.86 3.86 -4.63
N LEU A 47 -10.65 3.37 -4.92
CA LEU A 47 -9.73 2.78 -3.95
C LEU A 47 -8.53 3.70 -3.66
N ALA A 48 -8.17 3.84 -2.38
CA ALA A 48 -6.83 4.26 -1.95
C ALA A 48 -6.02 3.03 -1.54
N VAL A 49 -4.78 2.92 -1.98
CA VAL A 49 -3.92 1.74 -1.74
C VAL A 49 -2.68 2.15 -0.96
N PHE A 50 -2.45 1.46 0.15
CA PHE A 50 -1.30 1.63 1.03
C PHE A 50 -0.51 0.33 1.03
N GLU A 51 0.70 0.37 0.47
CA GLU A 51 1.60 -0.77 0.45
C GLU A 51 2.67 -0.61 1.51
N VAL A 52 2.82 -1.62 2.37
CA VAL A 52 3.70 -1.61 3.52
C VAL A 52 4.69 -2.76 3.40
N ASP A 53 5.97 -2.46 3.49
CA ASP A 53 7.04 -3.46 3.55
C ASP A 53 8.28 -2.87 4.23
N LEU A 54 9.32 -3.68 4.43
CA LEU A 54 10.63 -3.21 4.87
C LEU A 54 11.20 -2.20 3.86
N GLU A 55 12.00 -1.26 4.36
CA GLU A 55 12.54 -0.13 3.60
C GLU A 55 13.21 -0.54 2.29
N HIS A 56 14.10 -1.55 2.34
CA HIS A 56 14.77 -2.06 1.15
C HIS A 56 13.78 -2.58 0.09
N ASN A 57 12.77 -3.35 0.49
CA ASN A 57 11.74 -3.88 -0.42
C ASN A 57 10.93 -2.76 -1.07
N ILE A 58 10.58 -1.72 -0.31
CA ILE A 58 9.87 -0.56 -0.85
C ILE A 58 10.75 0.19 -1.87
N HIS A 59 12.02 0.43 -1.57
CA HIS A 59 12.92 1.09 -2.52
C HIS A 59 13.13 0.29 -3.81
N GLU A 60 13.29 -1.04 -3.70
CA GLU A 60 13.37 -1.92 -4.87
C GLU A 60 12.08 -1.85 -5.70
N LYS A 61 10.91 -1.92 -5.04
CA LYS A 61 9.60 -1.79 -5.70
C LYS A 61 9.46 -0.46 -6.43
N ILE A 62 9.81 0.66 -5.78
CA ILE A 62 9.79 2.00 -6.38
C ILE A 62 10.69 2.05 -7.61
N ALA A 63 11.90 1.49 -7.53
CA ALA A 63 12.82 1.44 -8.65
C ALA A 63 12.26 0.64 -9.83
N CYS A 64 11.56 -0.47 -9.56
CA CYS A 64 10.86 -1.26 -10.58
C CYS A 64 9.66 -0.50 -11.19
N LEU A 65 8.81 0.12 -10.36
CA LEU A 65 7.65 0.90 -10.80
C LEU A 65 8.06 2.04 -11.73
N ARG A 66 9.11 2.79 -11.39
CA ARG A 66 9.64 3.89 -12.22
C ARG A 66 10.14 3.44 -13.60
N LYS A 67 10.59 2.19 -13.72
CA LYS A 67 11.06 1.60 -15.00
C LYS A 67 9.94 0.92 -15.79
N SER A 68 8.80 0.66 -15.16
CA SER A 68 7.68 -0.08 -15.76
C SER A 68 6.79 0.84 -16.59
N GLN A 69 6.65 0.53 -17.87
CA GLN A 69 5.74 1.26 -18.76
C GLN A 69 4.28 1.15 -18.28
N ILE A 70 3.87 -0.04 -17.83
CA ILE A 70 2.52 -0.29 -17.30
C ILE A 70 2.25 0.57 -16.05
N ALA A 71 3.26 0.75 -15.19
CA ALA A 71 3.12 1.59 -14.01
C ALA A 71 3.01 3.07 -14.37
N LYS A 72 3.81 3.54 -15.34
CA LYS A 72 3.72 4.92 -15.84
C LYS A 72 2.36 5.22 -16.46
N GLU A 73 1.78 4.26 -17.18
CA GLU A 73 0.43 4.38 -17.75
C GLU A 73 -0.66 4.34 -16.66
N ALA A 74 -0.48 3.51 -15.63
CA ALA A 74 -1.38 3.44 -14.48
C ALA A 74 -1.34 4.71 -13.62
N PHE A 75 -0.19 5.36 -13.60
CA PHE A 75 0.17 6.43 -12.67
C PHE A 75 1.07 7.45 -13.39
N PRO A 76 0.50 8.32 -14.22
CA PRO A 76 1.26 9.36 -14.92
C PRO A 76 2.06 10.24 -13.94
N GLU A 77 1.61 10.35 -12.70
CA GLU A 77 2.24 11.12 -11.64
C GLU A 77 3.59 10.51 -11.16
N TRP A 78 3.91 9.25 -11.49
CA TRP A 78 5.27 8.70 -11.27
C TRP A 78 6.33 9.38 -12.12
N GLU A 79 5.94 10.02 -13.24
CA GLU A 79 6.85 10.79 -14.09
C GLU A 79 7.02 12.24 -13.62
N LEU A 80 6.17 12.70 -12.69
CA LEU A 80 6.37 13.99 -12.04
C LEU A 80 7.57 13.88 -11.08
N PRO A 81 8.41 14.93 -10.96
CA PRO A 81 9.41 14.98 -9.91
C PRO A 81 8.69 14.72 -8.60
N ALA A 82 9.17 13.73 -7.82
CA ALA A 82 8.55 13.37 -6.55
C ALA A 82 8.30 14.66 -5.76
N GLY A 83 7.03 15.08 -5.67
CA GLY A 83 6.66 16.17 -4.77
C GLY A 83 7.23 15.79 -3.42
N ASN A 84 7.91 16.72 -2.75
CA ASN A 84 8.62 16.47 -1.51
C ASN A 84 7.79 15.52 -0.62
N PRO A 85 8.35 14.37 -0.17
CA PRO A 85 7.62 13.48 0.70
C PRO A 85 7.05 14.30 1.87
N PRO A 86 5.83 14.02 2.35
CA PRO A 86 5.24 14.77 3.45
C PRO A 86 6.26 14.86 4.58
N MET A 87 6.71 16.09 4.78
CA MET A 87 7.94 16.47 5.46
C MET A 87 7.82 16.14 6.95
N GLN A 88 8.30 14.96 7.37
CA GLN A 88 8.64 14.57 8.74
C GLN A 88 9.13 13.10 8.74
N TYR A 89 10.36 12.88 8.26
CA TYR A 89 11.09 11.64 8.47
C TYR A 89 12.19 11.90 9.47
N GLN A 90 12.19 11.17 10.60
CA GLN A 90 13.37 11.06 11.43
C GLN A 90 14.02 9.69 11.16
N PRO A 91 15.36 9.60 11.03
CA PRO A 91 16.05 8.32 10.83
C PRO A 91 15.76 7.25 11.91
N SER A 92 15.19 7.65 13.05
CA SER A 92 14.75 6.75 14.11
C SER A 92 13.40 6.08 13.85
N ASP A 93 12.58 6.59 12.93
CA ASP A 93 11.21 6.12 12.70
C ASP A 93 11.22 4.69 12.15
N LYS A 94 10.53 3.75 12.81
CA LYS A 94 10.39 2.37 12.27
C LYS A 94 9.29 2.26 11.23
N ALA A 95 8.56 3.35 10.96
CA ALA A 95 7.57 3.44 9.91
C ALA A 95 7.47 4.87 9.33
N HIS A 96 7.56 5.01 8.00
CA HIS A 96 7.42 6.30 7.31
C HIS A 96 6.93 6.15 5.87
N VAL A 97 6.39 7.25 5.31
CA VAL A 97 5.94 7.31 3.91
C VAL A 97 7.16 7.55 3.02
N VAL A 98 7.43 6.64 2.10
CA VAL A 98 8.58 6.73 1.17
C VAL A 98 8.16 7.43 -0.12
N ALA A 99 6.98 7.08 -0.64
CA ALA A 99 6.43 7.68 -1.84
C ALA A 99 4.91 7.72 -1.78
N GLN A 100 4.33 8.75 -2.38
CA GLN A 100 2.89 8.86 -2.58
C GLN A 100 2.62 9.42 -3.97
N VAL A 101 1.83 8.68 -4.75
CA VAL A 101 1.53 8.97 -6.15
C VAL A 101 0.02 8.82 -6.34
N GLY A 102 -0.67 9.95 -6.42
CA GLY A 102 -2.13 9.98 -6.46
C GLY A 102 -2.75 9.27 -5.25
N ARG A 103 -3.41 8.14 -5.51
CA ARG A 103 -4.09 7.28 -4.51
C ARG A 103 -3.25 6.07 -4.06
N HIS A 104 -1.98 6.01 -4.47
CA HIS A 104 -1.04 4.94 -4.14
C HIS A 104 0.02 5.47 -3.18
N SER A 105 0.07 4.92 -1.97
CA SER A 105 1.08 5.26 -0.96
C SER A 105 1.96 4.04 -0.69
N LEU A 106 3.28 4.24 -0.70
CA LEU A 106 4.28 3.24 -0.34
C LEU A 106 4.96 3.64 0.96
N LEU A 107 4.88 2.77 1.95
CA LEU A 107 5.37 3.00 3.30
C LEU A 107 6.44 1.97 3.64
N ALA A 108 7.59 2.45 4.11
CA ALA A 108 8.58 1.61 4.74
C ALA A 108 8.17 1.41 6.19
N ALA A 109 8.01 0.17 6.64
CA ALA A 109 7.78 -0.16 8.04
C ALA A 109 8.30 -1.55 8.42
N ASP A 110 8.87 -1.66 9.62
CA ASP A 110 9.05 -2.96 10.26
C ASP A 110 7.77 -3.37 10.98
N LEU A 111 7.05 -4.36 10.46
CA LEU A 111 5.78 -4.84 11.04
C LEU A 111 5.94 -5.47 12.43
N ARG A 112 7.17 -5.70 12.89
CA ARG A 112 7.48 -6.19 14.24
C ARG A 112 7.62 -5.05 15.26
N ALA A 113 7.73 -3.80 14.79
CA ALA A 113 7.75 -2.63 15.66
C ALA A 113 6.36 -2.42 16.32
N PRO A 114 6.27 -1.60 17.39
CA PRO A 114 4.99 -1.28 18.00
C PRO A 114 3.94 -0.82 16.96
N PRO A 115 2.71 -1.36 16.97
CA PRO A 115 1.69 -1.04 15.96
C PRO A 115 1.38 0.46 15.81
N ALA A 116 1.57 1.23 16.89
CA ALA A 116 1.38 2.68 16.89
C ALA A 116 2.28 3.40 15.85
N GLU A 117 3.47 2.87 15.57
CA GLU A 117 4.37 3.45 14.57
C GLU A 117 3.80 3.33 13.16
N LEU A 118 3.34 2.12 12.79
CA LEU A 118 2.69 1.88 11.51
C LEU A 118 1.40 2.68 11.36
N LEU A 119 0.55 2.68 12.39
CA LEU A 119 -0.71 3.44 12.38
C LEU A 119 -0.46 4.94 12.21
N GLY A 120 0.57 5.48 12.86
CA GLY A 120 0.98 6.87 12.68
C GLY A 120 1.44 7.17 11.25
N ALA A 121 2.23 6.28 10.64
CA ALA A 121 2.67 6.44 9.26
C ALA A 121 1.51 6.35 8.25
N LEU A 122 0.58 5.41 8.46
CA LEU A 122 -0.64 5.27 7.64
C LEU A 122 -1.54 6.51 7.74
N ALA A 123 -1.73 7.05 8.94
CA ALA A 123 -2.49 8.29 9.14
C ALA A 123 -1.84 9.47 8.40
N ARG A 124 -0.50 9.61 8.47
CA ARG A 124 0.25 10.62 7.70
C ARG A 124 0.13 10.43 6.19
N ALA A 125 0.02 9.19 5.72
CA ALA A 125 -0.24 8.86 4.31
C ALA A 125 -1.69 9.13 3.87
N GLY A 126 -2.57 9.52 4.79
CA GLY A 126 -3.98 9.82 4.52
C GLY A 126 -4.94 8.66 4.73
N LEU A 127 -4.56 7.60 5.45
CA LEU A 127 -5.52 6.57 5.88
C LEU A 127 -6.57 7.20 6.80
N ASP A 128 -7.84 7.04 6.45
CA ASP A 128 -8.99 7.54 7.19
C ASP A 128 -9.66 6.42 7.99
N PRO A 129 -9.62 6.44 9.34
CA PRO A 129 -10.28 5.44 10.17
C PRO A 129 -11.81 5.37 9.99
N GLY A 130 -12.43 6.42 9.45
CA GLY A 130 -13.87 6.47 9.14
C GLY A 130 -14.27 5.78 7.83
N GLN A 131 -13.30 5.37 6.99
CA GLN A 131 -13.56 4.73 5.71
C GLN A 131 -13.38 3.20 5.77
N PRO A 132 -14.22 2.42 5.07
CA PRO A 132 -14.06 0.97 5.02
C PRO A 132 -12.68 0.59 4.50
N THR A 133 -11.99 -0.27 5.25
CA THR A 133 -10.60 -0.63 4.99
C THR A 133 -10.45 -2.14 4.92
N VAL A 134 -9.91 -2.62 3.80
CA VAL A 134 -9.50 -4.00 3.62
C VAL A 134 -8.01 -4.10 3.97
N VAL A 135 -7.66 -5.01 4.87
CA VAL A 135 -6.27 -5.30 5.20
C VAL A 135 -5.91 -6.67 4.64
N LEU A 136 -4.85 -6.71 3.84
CA LEU A 136 -4.32 -7.91 3.21
C LEU A 136 -2.94 -8.22 3.81
N ALA A 137 -2.78 -9.44 4.30
CA ALA A 137 -1.54 -9.95 4.88
C ALA A 137 -1.25 -11.33 4.25
N GLU A 138 -0.76 -11.33 3.01
CA GLU A 138 -0.46 -12.55 2.26
C GLU A 138 0.97 -13.01 2.57
N CYS A 139 1.11 -14.20 3.14
CA CYS A 139 2.41 -14.83 3.48
C CYS A 139 3.32 -14.03 4.44
N VAL A 140 2.88 -12.88 4.97
CA VAL A 140 3.72 -12.05 5.85
C VAL A 140 3.72 -12.51 7.31
N LEU A 141 2.58 -12.97 7.82
CA LEU A 141 2.41 -13.30 9.24
C LEU A 141 3.29 -14.48 9.70
N THR A 142 3.65 -15.37 8.77
CA THR A 142 4.51 -16.53 9.03
C THR A 142 5.98 -16.15 9.30
N TYR A 143 6.41 -14.94 8.95
CA TYR A 143 7.76 -14.46 9.22
C TYR A 143 7.91 -13.77 10.58
N MET A 144 6.83 -13.67 11.35
CA MET A 144 6.81 -13.00 12.64
C MET A 144 6.55 -14.02 13.76
N PRO A 145 7.16 -13.83 14.94
CA PRO A 145 6.83 -14.66 16.09
C PRO A 145 5.34 -14.47 16.44
N PRO A 146 4.63 -15.54 16.86
CA PRO A 146 3.34 -15.37 17.50
C PRO A 146 3.52 -14.51 18.76
N SER A 147 2.58 -13.60 18.99
CA SER A 147 2.59 -12.71 20.16
C SER A 147 2.22 -13.44 21.44
#